data_AF-A0A920KMQ5-F1
#
_entry.id   AF-A0A920KMQ5-F1
#
_cell.length_a   1.000
_cell.length_b   1.000
_cell.length_c   1.000
_cell.angle_alpha   90.00
_cell.angle_beta   90.00
_cell.angle_gamma   90.00
#
_symmetry.space_group_name_H-M   'P 1'
#
loop_
_entity.id
_entity.type
_entity.pdbx_description
1 polymer ?
#
loop_
_entity_poly.entity_id
_entity_poly.type
_entity_poly.pdbx_seq_one_letter_code
_entity_poly.pdbx_strand_id
1 'polypeptide(L)'
;MGQVYANDAFAASHRKHASLSGLLNFYQVFRALYGKRNFALDDVFSHPTNPVVAIIGGSKISTKIQLLESLIRNVDKIIIGGAMAIHF
;
A
#
# COMPACT_ATOMS: atom_id res chain seq x y z
N MET A 1 23.78 19.14 11.57
CA MET A 1 22.70 18.13 11.39
C MET A 1 21.40 18.88 11.19
N GLY A 2 20.49 18.40 10.32
CA GLY A 2 19.22 19.07 10.01
C GLY A 2 18.21 18.95 11.14
N GLN A 3 17.27 19.90 11.25
CA GLN A 3 16.27 19.96 12.35
C GLN A 3 14.99 19.17 12.04
N VAL A 4 14.79 18.77 10.79
CA VAL A 4 13.55 18.17 10.28
C VAL A 4 13.85 16.91 9.50
N TYR A 5 13.02 15.88 9.68
CA TYR A 5 13.06 14.64 8.92
C TYR A 5 11.93 14.61 7.89
N ALA A 6 12.26 14.42 6.61
CA ALA A 6 11.27 14.26 5.54
C ALA A 6 11.37 12.86 4.93
N ASN A 7 10.29 12.09 4.98
CA ASN A 7 10.21 10.78 4.32
C ASN A 7 9.40 10.90 3.02
N ASP A 8 10.01 10.50 1.91
CA ASP A 8 9.37 10.35 0.60
C ASP A 8 9.41 8.90 0.08
N ALA A 9 10.04 7.99 0.83
CA ALA A 9 10.26 6.61 0.44
C ALA A 9 9.13 5.67 0.92
N PHE A 10 7.87 5.91 0.48
CA PHE A 10 6.74 5.04 0.85
C PHE A 10 7.00 3.56 0.52
N ALA A 11 7.60 3.28 -0.64
CA ALA A 11 7.90 1.90 -1.05
C ALA A 11 8.85 1.19 -0.10
N ALA A 12 9.76 1.89 0.59
CA ALA A 12 10.67 1.29 1.56
C ALA A 12 10.10 1.28 2.99
N SER A 13 9.00 2.02 3.23
CA SER A 13 8.47 2.28 4.58
C SER A 13 7.79 1.07 5.24
N HIS A 14 7.57 -0.02 4.49
CA HIS A 14 7.22 -1.32 5.06
C HIS A 14 8.39 -2.01 5.78
N ARG A 15 9.61 -1.45 5.72
CA ARG A 15 10.83 -1.99 6.34
C ARG A 15 11.29 -1.13 7.52
N LYS A 16 11.74 -1.78 8.58
CA LYS A 16 12.33 -1.12 9.76
C LYS A 16 13.83 -0.90 9.56
N HIS A 17 14.21 0.27 9.04
CA HIS A 17 15.60 0.70 8.91
C HIS A 17 15.86 2.01 9.66
N ALA A 18 17.12 2.26 10.03
CA ALA A 18 17.51 3.44 10.80
C ALA A 18 17.05 4.77 10.15
N SER A 19 17.18 4.90 8.83
CA SER A 19 16.77 6.08 8.05
C SER A 19 15.26 6.22 7.84
N LEU A 20 14.46 5.21 8.18
CA LEU A 20 13.01 5.20 7.99
C LEU A 20 12.24 5.28 9.31
N SER A 21 12.56 4.39 10.25
CA SER A 21 11.88 4.31 11.55
C SER A 21 12.74 4.81 12.71
N GLY A 22 14.07 4.76 12.59
CA GLY A 22 14.99 5.15 13.66
C GLY A 22 15.02 6.66 13.91
N LEU A 23 14.94 7.46 12.85
CA LEU A 23 14.98 8.93 12.93
C LEU A 23 13.67 9.56 13.45
N LEU A 24 12.55 8.82 13.43
CA LEU A 24 11.24 9.32 13.87
C LEU A 24 11.19 9.67 15.36
N ASN A 25 12.07 9.04 16.17
CA ASN A 25 12.14 9.29 17.61
C ASN A 25 12.95 10.55 17.98
N PHE A 26 13.67 11.14 17.01
CA PHE A 26 14.65 12.20 17.27
C PHE A 26 14.36 13.52 16.54
N TYR A 27 13.49 13.50 15.52
CA TYR A 27 13.24 14.66 14.66
C TYR A 27 11.75 14.91 14.43
N GLN A 28 11.36 16.18 14.27
CA GLN A 28 10.03 16.53 13.78
C GLN A 28 9.87 16.05 12.33
N VAL A 29 8.73 15.40 12.05
CA VAL A 29 8.51 14.64 10.80
C VAL A 29 7.66 15.44 9.83
N PHE A 30 8.20 15.72 8.65
CA PHE A 30 7.50 16.36 7.54
C PHE A 30 7.10 15.31 6.48
N ARG A 31 5.79 15.17 6.22
CA ARG A 31 5.19 14.08 5.40
C ARG A 31 4.64 14.56 4.04
N ALA A 32 5.34 15.44 3.32
CA ALA A 32 4.76 16.08 2.13
C ALA A 32 4.37 15.11 0.99
N LEU A 33 5.25 14.18 0.62
CA LEU A 33 4.99 13.27 -0.52
C LEU A 33 4.56 11.87 -0.06
N TYR A 34 5.03 11.40 1.10
CA TYR A 34 4.46 10.24 1.79
C TYR A 34 2.95 10.39 2.02
N GLY A 35 2.50 11.60 2.37
CA GLY A 35 1.09 11.92 2.57
C GLY A 35 0.26 11.63 1.31
N LYS A 36 0.66 12.13 0.14
CA LYS A 36 -0.12 11.98 -1.12
C LYS A 36 -0.43 10.52 -1.46
N ARG A 37 0.54 9.63 -1.31
CA ARG A 37 0.34 8.20 -1.62
C ARG A 37 -0.44 7.46 -0.53
N ASN A 38 -0.31 7.89 0.72
CA ASN A 38 -1.16 7.42 1.80
C ASN A 38 -2.62 7.85 1.60
N PHE A 39 -2.88 9.11 1.21
CA PHE A 39 -4.24 9.59 0.98
C PHE A 39 -4.95 8.80 -0.11
N ALA A 40 -4.28 8.49 -1.22
CA ALA A 40 -4.89 7.68 -2.28
C ALA A 40 -5.27 6.25 -1.82
N LEU A 41 -4.48 5.65 -0.93
CA LEU A 41 -4.83 4.34 -0.35
C LEU A 41 -5.92 4.47 0.71
N ASP A 42 -5.85 5.51 1.53
CA ASP A 42 -6.83 5.79 2.58
C ASP A 42 -8.21 6.12 2.00
N ASP A 43 -8.28 6.85 0.88
CA ASP A 43 -9.53 7.10 0.16
C ASP A 43 -10.16 5.80 -0.37
N VAL A 44 -9.34 4.83 -0.79
CA VAL A 44 -9.85 3.54 -1.30
C VAL A 44 -10.33 2.63 -0.17
N PHE A 45 -9.69 2.64 1.00
CA PHE A 45 -10.01 1.71 2.10
C PHE A 45 -10.89 2.32 3.21
N SER A 46 -10.72 3.60 3.53
CA SER A 46 -11.41 4.30 4.63
C SER A 46 -12.61 5.10 4.15
N HIS A 47 -12.58 5.64 2.92
CA HIS A 47 -13.66 6.45 2.33
C HIS A 47 -14.02 6.02 0.89
N PRO A 48 -14.34 4.72 0.67
CA PRO A 48 -14.50 4.20 -0.68
C PRO A 48 -15.62 4.90 -1.45
N THR A 49 -15.31 5.32 -2.68
CA THR A 49 -16.33 5.74 -3.64
C THR A 49 -16.78 4.53 -4.44
N ASN A 50 -17.95 3.99 -4.11
CA ASN A 50 -18.45 2.77 -4.74
C ASN A 50 -18.88 3.01 -6.21
N PRO A 51 -18.70 2.03 -7.10
CA PRO A 51 -18.14 0.70 -6.83
C PRO A 51 -16.61 0.69 -6.80
N VAL A 52 -16.03 0.02 -5.80
CA VAL A 52 -14.59 -0.27 -5.72
C VAL A 52 -14.30 -1.57 -6.45
N VAL A 53 -13.44 -1.50 -7.46
CA VAL A 53 -13.04 -2.66 -8.26
C VAL A 53 -11.54 -2.90 -8.12
N ALA A 54 -11.15 -4.08 -7.66
CA ALA A 54 -9.74 -4.50 -7.63
C ALA A 54 -9.37 -5.29 -8.88
N ILE A 55 -8.24 -4.92 -9.50
CA ILE A 55 -7.64 -5.68 -10.61
C ILE A 55 -6.34 -6.31 -10.12
N ILE A 56 -6.25 -7.64 -10.17
CA ILE A 56 -5.13 -8.41 -9.62
C ILE A 56 -4.52 -9.25 -10.73
N GLY A 57 -3.21 -9.10 -10.94
CA GLY A 57 -2.44 -9.88 -11.88
C GLY A 57 -1.23 -10.57 -11.25
N GLY A 58 -0.67 -11.54 -11.97
CA GLY A 58 0.55 -12.24 -11.57
C GLY A 58 0.71 -13.59 -12.24
N SER A 59 1.82 -14.26 -11.96
CA SER A 59 2.12 -15.60 -12.47
C SER A 59 1.76 -16.74 -11.50
N LYS A 60 1.63 -16.45 -10.20
CA LYS A 60 1.39 -17.46 -9.16
C LYS A 60 0.37 -16.97 -8.14
N ILE A 61 -0.79 -17.64 -8.08
CA ILE A 61 -1.86 -17.36 -7.12
C ILE A 61 -1.41 -17.45 -5.67
N SER A 62 -0.53 -18.41 -5.34
CA SER A 62 -0.02 -18.64 -3.98
C SER A 62 0.64 -17.41 -3.36
N THR A 63 1.25 -16.55 -4.18
CA THR A 63 1.89 -15.30 -3.73
C THR A 63 0.90 -14.17 -3.42
N LYS A 64 -0.39 -14.37 -3.72
CA LYS A 64 -1.43 -13.35 -3.65
C LYS A 64 -2.62 -13.74 -2.77
N ILE A 65 -2.61 -14.91 -2.15
CA ILE A 65 -3.71 -15.41 -1.29
C ILE A 65 -4.03 -14.40 -0.18
N GLN A 66 -3.03 -13.97 0.59
CA GLN A 66 -3.22 -12.99 1.68
C GLN A 66 -3.78 -11.65 1.19
N LEU A 67 -3.37 -11.22 -0.02
CA LEU A 67 -3.90 -10.00 -0.63
C LEU A 67 -5.37 -10.18 -1.04
N LEU A 68 -5.72 -11.32 -1.65
CA LEU A 68 -7.09 -11.66 -2.04
C LEU A 68 -8.02 -11.71 -0.81
N GLU A 69 -7.60 -12.37 0.27
CA GLU A 69 -8.35 -12.41 1.53
C GLU A 69 -8.62 -11.01 2.13
N SER A 70 -7.66 -10.10 1.98
CA SER A 70 -7.82 -8.70 2.41
C SER A 70 -8.78 -7.94 1.50
N LEU A 71 -8.66 -8.11 0.18
CA LEU A 71 -9.44 -7.35 -0.80
C LEU A 71 -10.90 -7.80 -0.88
N ILE A 72 -11.19 -9.10 -0.78
CA ILE A 72 -12.57 -9.63 -0.83
C ILE A 72 -13.48 -8.98 0.22
N ARG A 73 -12.93 -8.51 1.35
CA ARG A 73 -13.68 -7.84 2.40
C ARG A 73 -13.96 -6.35 2.13
N ASN A 74 -13.25 -5.73 1.20
CA ASN A 74 -13.19 -4.28 1.05
C ASN A 74 -13.53 -3.77 -0.36
N VAL A 75 -13.81 -4.65 -1.33
CA VAL A 75 -14.11 -4.26 -2.72
C VAL A 75 -15.37 -4.93 -3.22
N ASP A 76 -16.10 -4.25 -4.12
CA ASP A 76 -17.35 -4.77 -4.70
C ASP A 76 -17.09 -5.83 -5.77
N LYS A 77 -16.00 -5.70 -6.53
CA LYS A 77 -15.65 -6.60 -7.63
C LYS A 77 -14.15 -6.85 -7.69
N ILE A 78 -13.78 -8.08 -8.05
CA ILE A 78 -12.39 -8.48 -8.30
C ILE A 78 -12.27 -9.01 -9.72
N ILE A 79 -11.29 -8.48 -10.45
CA ILE A 79 -10.90 -8.94 -11.78
C ILE A 79 -9.50 -9.57 -11.66
N ILE A 80 -9.37 -10.82 -12.09
CA ILE A 80 -8.11 -11.56 -12.06
C ILE A 80 -7.58 -11.74 -13.47
N GLY A 81 -6.31 -11.38 -13.69
CA GLY A 81 -5.63 -11.50 -14.98
C GLY A 81 -4.23 -12.12 -14.88
N GLY A 82 -3.59 -12.31 -16.03
CA GLY A 82 -2.25 -12.90 -16.13
C GLY A 82 -2.24 -14.43 -16.01
N ALA A 83 -1.05 -15.02 -15.90
CA ALA A 83 -0.91 -16.49 -15.86
C ALA A 83 -1.61 -17.14 -14.64
N MET A 84 -1.87 -16.39 -13.56
CA MET A 84 -2.69 -16.89 -12.45
C MET A 84 -4.17 -17.08 -12.82
N ALA A 85 -4.70 -16.33 -13.80
CA ALA A 85 -6.08 -16.48 -14.27
C ALA A 85 -6.32 -17.80 -15.03
N ILE A 86 -5.25 -18.46 -15.52
CA ILE A 86 -5.35 -19.75 -16.21
C ILE A 86 -5.72 -20.88 -15.23
N HIS A 87 -5.41 -20.70 -13.95
CA HIS A 87 -5.65 -21.69 -12.89
C HIS A 87 -6.90 -21.36 -12.04
N PHE A 88 -7.72 -20.40 -12.46
CA PHE A 88 -9.00 -20.05 -11.84
C PHE A 88 -10.19 -20.73 -12.52
#